data_AF-A0AAV1I1K7-F1
#
_entry.id   AF-A0AAV1I1K7-F1
#
_cell.length_a   1.000
_cell.length_b   1.000
_cell.length_c   1.000
_cell.angle_alpha   90.00
_cell.angle_beta   90.00
_cell.angle_gamma   90.00
#
_symmetry.space_group_name_H-M   'P 1'
#
loop_
_entity.id
_entity.type
_entity.pdbx_description
1 polymer ?
#
loop_
_entity_poly.entity_id
_entity_poly.type
_entity_poly.pdbx_seq_one_letter_code
_entity_poly.pdbx_strand_id
1 'polypeptide(L)'
;MSGGLLQLVAYGAQDLYLTGNPQITWWKLVYRRYTNFAIESIPQTFSGNPDFGKRVTCTIARNGDLINRIYLQVTLPPLSSIPVSSPASRVRWVDRIGHALIDSYELLIGGQSIDKQYGEWLEIWTQLALAPGKLGAYNRMIGHTMSMLSDATSSQYTLYIPLQFWFCRNAGLSLPLIALQYHDIKINVQFNPLSALTVQGQGTLISSTGGTLTSSTTTGTLTSSTTTGTLTSSTTTGTLTSSTLVGPYIDNSPTTTVSSVTPVTYSGSIVDAQLYVDYVYLDTDERRRFAQVSHEYLVDQLQYTGPETVSTTSSNTLSSNQPVTSNITLSLNHPVRALIWVVQSSQWVAANINQTFNYTTSLQDRTSSTTAFDAPVDLNDASGSGPLQTCTLVLNGKQRFETRQGDYFNLVQPYQSMPNCPSSPGIYVYSFALSPSEAQPNGSCNFSRIDSAVLQLQFLASYFAVDNTPNTSAPAEMPGSLSVPHSGVMTEYNQTCSVADPVRPARQVAQLEIQHILLLWKTASERLALSLPATNNIELCHDSFDLAKEVFDEYREALMGAFDSISDLPDVEAVWKTGLLQYQWRSKSGNPRRLFHAIILDYVKERLEEQGVVVD
;
A
#
# COMPACT_ATOMS: atom_id res chain seq x y z
N MET A 1 51.73 28.24 -1.72
CA MET A 1 51.01 28.24 -0.43
C MET A 1 49.70 27.50 -0.64
N SER A 2 49.28 26.68 0.33
CA SER A 2 48.15 25.75 0.20
C SER A 2 46.84 26.47 -0.13
N GLY A 3 46.07 25.94 -1.08
CA GLY A 3 44.87 26.60 -1.63
C GLY A 3 43.84 27.04 -0.58
N GLY A 4 43.67 26.29 0.50
CA GLY A 4 42.75 26.65 1.58
C GLY A 4 43.16 27.90 2.37
N LEU A 5 44.47 28.16 2.53
CA LEU A 5 44.93 29.37 3.21
C LEU A 5 44.72 30.62 2.35
N LEU A 6 44.87 30.49 1.02
CA LEU A 6 44.54 31.58 0.09
C LEU A 6 43.06 31.96 0.16
N GLN A 7 42.16 30.98 0.30
CA GLN A 7 40.73 31.23 0.45
C GLN A 7 40.38 31.94 1.76
N LEU A 8 41.04 31.60 2.88
CA LEU A 8 40.82 32.27 4.17
C LEU A 8 41.31 33.72 4.19
N VAL A 9 42.34 34.04 3.40
CA VAL A 9 42.88 35.41 3.27
C VAL A 9 42.00 36.27 2.37
N ALA A 10 41.27 35.68 1.43
CA ALA A 10 40.32 36.37 0.57
C ALA A 10 39.04 36.75 1.34
N TYR A 11 39.14 37.80 2.17
CA TYR A 11 38.04 38.33 2.97
C TYR A 11 37.51 39.65 2.38
N GLY A 12 36.19 39.79 2.27
CA GLY A 12 35.52 40.97 1.70
C GLY A 12 34.43 41.55 2.60
N ALA A 13 33.81 42.64 2.15
CA ALA A 13 32.74 43.31 2.89
C ALA A 13 31.46 42.46 3.05
N GLN A 14 31.24 41.49 2.16
CA GLN A 14 30.09 40.57 2.23
C GLN A 14 30.25 39.54 3.36
N ASP A 15 31.49 39.18 3.71
CA ASP A 15 31.79 38.21 4.77
C ASP A 15 31.48 38.76 6.16
N LEU A 16 31.31 40.07 6.31
CA LEU A 16 30.87 40.70 7.55
C LEU A 16 29.53 40.12 8.04
N TYR A 17 28.60 39.81 7.11
CA TYR A 17 27.29 39.24 7.44
C TYR A 17 27.34 37.76 7.84
N LEU A 18 28.40 37.05 7.46
CA LEU A 18 28.54 35.61 7.69
C LEU A 18 29.48 35.30 8.87
N THR A 19 30.64 35.96 8.91
CA THR A 19 31.75 35.60 9.80
C THR A 19 32.39 36.79 10.53
N GLY A 20 31.83 38.00 10.42
CA GLY A 20 32.39 39.21 11.03
C GLY A 20 32.56 39.13 12.56
N ASN A 21 31.48 38.75 13.26
CA ASN A 21 31.49 38.46 14.70
C ASN A 21 30.90 37.06 14.91
N PRO A 22 31.69 35.99 14.80
CA PRO A 22 31.18 34.63 14.78
C PRO A 22 30.54 34.26 16.14
N GLN A 23 29.27 33.88 16.12
CA GLN A 23 28.50 33.48 17.31
C GLN A 23 28.47 31.96 17.52
N ILE A 24 28.71 31.20 16.45
CA ILE A 24 28.74 29.74 16.47
C ILE A 24 30.02 29.24 15.81
N THR A 25 30.41 28.02 16.14
CA THR A 25 31.52 27.33 15.50
C THR A 25 31.12 25.90 15.18
N TRP A 26 31.51 25.42 14.01
CA TRP A 26 31.28 24.03 13.61
C TRP A 26 32.35 23.07 14.17
N TRP A 27 33.46 23.59 14.68
CA TRP A 27 34.62 22.78 15.09
C TRP A 27 34.67 22.47 16.59
N LYS A 28 33.76 23.04 17.37
CA LYS A 28 33.67 22.77 18.81
C LYS A 28 32.21 22.63 19.23
N LEU A 29 31.75 21.37 19.33
CA LEU A 29 30.47 21.06 19.94
C LEU A 29 30.62 21.00 21.45
N VAL A 30 29.79 21.73 22.18
CA VAL A 30 29.68 21.65 23.64
C VAL A 30 28.46 20.79 23.98
N TYR A 31 28.69 19.55 24.41
CA TYR A 31 27.61 18.67 24.87
C TYR A 31 27.02 19.17 26.18
N ARG A 32 25.69 19.17 26.28
CA ARG A 32 25.00 19.44 27.55
C ARG A 32 25.05 18.18 28.42
N ARG A 33 25.36 18.36 29.71
CA ARG A 33 25.23 17.29 30.69
C ARG A 33 23.74 17.05 30.95
N TYR A 34 23.34 15.79 31.09
CA TYR A 34 21.99 15.35 31.44
C TYR A 34 21.99 14.79 32.87
N THR A 35 20.81 14.70 33.49
CA THR A 35 20.64 14.04 34.79
C THR A 35 20.75 12.54 34.63
N ASN A 36 21.28 11.83 35.63
CA ASN A 36 21.44 10.40 35.53
C ASN A 36 20.07 9.70 35.57
N PHE A 37 19.82 8.78 34.63
CA PHE A 37 18.60 7.98 34.59
C PHE A 37 18.88 6.59 34.01
N ALA A 38 18.02 5.63 34.33
CA ALA A 38 18.02 4.29 33.75
C ALA A 38 16.63 3.95 33.20
N ILE A 39 16.57 3.11 32.16
CA ILE A 39 15.32 2.65 31.54
C ILE A 39 15.27 1.13 31.63
N GLU A 40 14.13 0.60 32.07
CA GLU A 40 13.86 -0.84 32.13
C GLU A 40 12.43 -1.12 31.66
N SER A 41 12.25 -2.14 30.82
CA SER A 41 10.94 -2.58 30.36
C SER A 41 10.43 -3.70 31.26
N ILE A 42 9.28 -3.52 31.91
CA ILE A 42 8.71 -4.49 32.84
C ILE A 42 7.30 -4.89 32.38
N PRO A 43 7.00 -6.19 32.23
CA PRO A 43 5.67 -6.66 31.86
C PRO A 43 4.65 -6.36 32.96
N GLN A 44 3.45 -6.01 32.54
CA GLN A 44 2.28 -5.78 33.37
C GLN A 44 1.18 -6.77 32.97
N THR A 45 0.55 -7.35 33.97
CA THR A 45 -0.51 -8.36 33.80
C THR A 45 -1.87 -7.69 33.66
N PHE A 46 -2.75 -8.27 32.84
CA PHE A 46 -4.15 -7.85 32.76
C PHE A 46 -4.97 -8.36 33.94
N SER A 47 -5.91 -7.54 34.38
CA SER A 47 -7.01 -7.94 35.24
C SER A 47 -8.15 -8.47 34.36
N GLY A 48 -8.28 -9.79 34.28
CA GLY A 48 -9.22 -10.50 33.40
C GLY A 48 -8.50 -11.41 32.40
N ASN A 49 -9.24 -12.33 31.76
CA ASN A 49 -8.66 -13.19 30.74
C ASN A 49 -8.66 -12.46 29.37
N PRO A 50 -7.48 -12.12 28.81
CA PRO A 50 -7.40 -11.51 27.49
C PRO A 50 -7.84 -12.53 26.44
N ASP A 51 -8.85 -12.17 25.67
CA ASP A 51 -9.43 -13.02 24.64
C ASP A 51 -10.13 -12.13 23.60
N PHE A 52 -10.41 -12.69 22.43
CA PHE A 52 -11.06 -11.95 21.34
C PHE A 52 -12.44 -11.43 21.77
N GLY A 53 -12.76 -10.19 21.39
CA GLY A 53 -14.03 -9.54 21.73
C GLY A 53 -14.17 -9.08 23.19
N LYS A 54 -13.21 -9.37 24.07
CA LYS A 54 -13.28 -9.01 25.49
C LYS A 54 -12.55 -7.70 25.79
N ARG A 55 -13.03 -7.01 26.83
CA ARG A 55 -12.34 -5.87 27.44
C ARG A 55 -11.43 -6.37 28.56
N VAL A 56 -10.19 -5.89 28.57
CA VAL A 56 -9.24 -6.11 29.68
C VAL A 56 -8.72 -4.79 30.22
N THR A 57 -8.38 -4.80 31.50
CA THR A 57 -7.83 -3.64 32.21
C THR A 57 -6.46 -3.99 32.76
N CYS A 58 -5.45 -3.19 32.45
CA CYS A 58 -4.12 -3.29 33.05
C CYS A 58 -3.94 -2.13 34.05
N THR A 59 -3.61 -2.44 35.30
CA THR A 59 -3.22 -1.41 36.28
C THR A 59 -1.70 -1.30 36.28
N ILE A 60 -1.17 -0.10 36.05
CA ILE A 60 0.27 0.11 35.94
C ILE A 60 0.90 0.06 37.33
N ALA A 61 1.85 -0.87 37.53
CA ALA A 61 2.59 -0.97 38.77
C ALA A 61 3.51 0.25 38.98
N ARG A 62 3.85 0.55 40.24
CA ARG A 62 4.73 1.67 40.59
C ARG A 62 6.19 1.20 40.75
N ASN A 63 6.74 0.61 39.69
CA ASN A 63 8.10 0.06 39.74
C ASN A 63 9.18 1.13 39.53
N GLY A 64 8.90 2.17 38.75
CA GLY A 64 9.81 3.30 38.50
C GLY A 64 9.19 4.68 38.79
N ASP A 65 9.92 5.74 38.49
CA ASP A 65 9.51 7.12 38.80
C ASP A 65 8.68 7.74 37.66
N LEU A 66 9.04 7.46 36.40
CA LEU A 66 8.30 7.87 35.20
C LEU A 66 7.98 6.65 34.32
N ILE A 67 7.00 6.79 33.42
CA ILE A 67 6.76 5.83 32.34
C ILE A 67 6.83 6.51 30.96
N ASN A 68 7.31 5.76 29.97
CA ASN A 68 7.46 6.23 28.60
C ASN A 68 6.72 5.29 27.63
N ARG A 69 7.44 4.45 26.90
CA ARG A 69 6.85 3.63 25.84
C ARG A 69 6.08 2.46 26.43
N ILE A 70 4.99 2.13 25.76
CA ILE A 70 4.14 1.00 26.13
C ILE A 70 3.92 0.13 24.90
N TYR A 71 4.17 -1.16 25.06
CA TYR A 71 3.99 -2.16 24.02
C TYR A 71 2.96 -3.18 24.47
N LEU A 72 1.95 -3.42 23.64
CA LEU A 72 1.02 -4.52 23.81
C LEU A 72 1.61 -5.76 23.12
N GLN A 73 2.03 -6.74 23.91
CA GLN A 73 2.49 -8.03 23.41
C GLN A 73 1.32 -9.01 23.39
N VAL A 74 1.03 -9.62 22.24
CA VAL A 74 -0.03 -10.63 22.10
C VAL A 74 0.48 -11.81 21.29
N THR A 75 0.29 -13.02 21.80
CA THR A 75 0.60 -14.26 21.09
C THR A 75 -0.69 -14.83 20.51
N LEU A 76 -0.77 -14.83 19.17
CA LEU A 76 -1.90 -15.38 18.44
C LEU A 76 -1.80 -16.92 18.33
N PRO A 77 -2.95 -17.63 18.39
CA PRO A 77 -2.97 -19.06 18.15
C PRO A 77 -2.67 -19.38 16.67
N PRO A 78 -2.18 -20.58 16.35
CA PRO A 78 -2.11 -21.03 14.97
C PRO A 78 -3.53 -21.20 14.40
N LEU A 79 -3.67 -21.01 13.08
CA LEU A 79 -4.90 -21.28 12.35
C LEU A 79 -4.71 -22.62 11.65
N SER A 80 -5.39 -23.66 12.13
CA SER A 80 -5.43 -24.94 11.41
C SER A 80 -6.46 -24.88 10.30
N SER A 81 -6.06 -25.09 9.05
CA SER A 81 -7.02 -25.44 7.98
C SER A 81 -7.73 -26.73 8.37
N ILE A 82 -9.06 -26.74 8.36
CA ILE A 82 -9.81 -28.00 8.41
C ILE A 82 -9.39 -28.82 7.19
N PRO A 83 -9.06 -30.12 7.31
CA PRO A 83 -8.62 -30.94 6.19
C PRO A 83 -9.59 -30.82 5.01
N VAL A 84 -9.00 -30.46 3.88
CA VAL A 84 -9.60 -30.14 2.57
C VAL A 84 -10.45 -31.28 2.02
N SER A 85 -11.74 -31.30 2.40
CA SER A 85 -12.80 -31.87 1.57
C SER A 85 -13.69 -30.77 0.95
N SER A 86 -13.46 -29.50 1.30
CA SER A 86 -14.18 -28.35 0.72
C SER A 86 -13.29 -27.10 0.59
N PRO A 87 -13.24 -26.45 -0.60
CA PRO A 87 -12.50 -25.22 -0.81
C PRO A 87 -13.08 -24.01 -0.02
N ALA A 88 -14.21 -24.18 0.67
CA ALA A 88 -14.77 -23.23 1.64
C ALA A 88 -14.11 -23.25 3.05
N SER A 89 -13.00 -24.00 3.22
CA SER A 89 -12.39 -24.25 4.55
C SER A 89 -11.04 -23.54 4.76
N ARG A 90 -10.67 -22.61 3.88
CA ARG A 90 -9.40 -21.88 3.99
C ARG A 90 -9.59 -20.58 4.76
N VAL A 91 -8.71 -20.33 5.73
CA VAL A 91 -8.71 -19.12 6.56
C VAL A 91 -7.31 -18.58 6.76
N ARG A 92 -7.24 -17.25 6.78
CA ARG A 92 -6.03 -16.45 7.01
C ARG A 92 -6.34 -15.28 7.94
N TRP A 93 -5.30 -14.68 8.52
CA TRP A 93 -5.47 -13.44 9.28
C TRP A 93 -5.70 -12.26 8.35
N VAL A 94 -6.36 -11.23 8.90
CA VAL A 94 -6.51 -9.92 8.25
C VAL A 94 -5.15 -9.23 8.16
N ASP A 95 -4.99 -8.39 7.14
CA ASP A 95 -3.79 -7.55 7.01
C ASP A 95 -3.61 -6.64 8.23
N ARG A 96 -2.35 -6.45 8.65
CA ARG A 96 -1.97 -5.63 9.81
C ARG A 96 -2.76 -6.00 11.06
N ILE A 97 -2.83 -7.31 11.31
CA ILE A 97 -3.59 -7.92 12.41
C ILE A 97 -3.32 -7.26 13.77
N GLY A 98 -2.09 -6.77 14.02
CA GLY A 98 -1.78 -6.07 15.26
C GLY A 98 -2.61 -4.82 15.51
N HIS A 99 -2.89 -4.02 14.47
CA HIS A 99 -3.79 -2.88 14.59
C HIS A 99 -5.26 -3.33 14.59
N ALA A 100 -5.62 -4.29 13.72
CA ALA A 100 -7.01 -4.77 13.62
C ALA A 100 -7.49 -5.47 14.90
N LEU A 101 -6.58 -6.08 15.65
CA LEU A 101 -6.86 -6.74 16.92
C LEU A 101 -7.42 -5.77 17.98
N ILE A 102 -6.99 -4.51 17.96
CA ILE A 102 -7.41 -3.49 18.91
C ILE A 102 -8.63 -2.77 18.34
N ASP A 103 -9.76 -2.86 19.02
CA ASP A 103 -10.90 -1.97 18.74
C ASP A 103 -10.59 -0.57 19.28
N SER A 104 -10.37 -0.49 20.59
CA SER A 104 -10.03 0.75 21.28
C SER A 104 -9.16 0.51 22.50
N TYR A 105 -8.36 1.51 22.84
CA TYR A 105 -7.58 1.52 24.08
C TYR A 105 -7.62 2.90 24.73
N GLU A 106 -7.72 2.91 26.05
CA GLU A 106 -8.06 4.08 26.85
C GLU A 106 -7.14 4.21 28.05
N LEU A 107 -6.62 5.41 28.28
CA LEU A 107 -5.83 5.76 29.45
C LEU A 107 -6.71 6.42 30.51
N LEU A 108 -6.76 5.81 31.68
CA LEU A 108 -7.44 6.32 32.86
C LEU A 108 -6.42 6.74 33.92
N ILE A 109 -6.55 7.97 34.42
CA ILE A 109 -5.76 8.46 35.56
C ILE A 109 -6.74 8.88 36.66
N GLY A 110 -6.68 8.25 37.83
CA GLY A 110 -7.59 8.57 38.94
C GLY A 110 -9.07 8.32 38.63
N GLY A 111 -9.36 7.43 37.68
CA GLY A 111 -10.72 7.13 37.21
C GLY A 111 -11.23 8.03 36.09
N GLN A 112 -10.49 9.07 35.68
CA GLN A 112 -10.84 9.94 34.57
C GLN A 112 -10.17 9.48 33.27
N SER A 113 -10.92 9.49 32.17
CA SER A 113 -10.40 9.19 30.83
C SER A 113 -9.64 10.39 30.29
N ILE A 114 -8.34 10.22 30.05
CA ILE A 114 -7.48 11.30 29.56
C ILE A 114 -7.33 11.24 28.05
N ASP A 115 -7.15 10.05 27.49
CA ASP A 115 -7.05 9.84 26.05
C ASP A 115 -7.60 8.46 25.68
N LYS A 116 -8.28 8.40 24.54
CA LYS A 116 -8.84 7.16 23.98
C LYS A 116 -8.52 7.11 22.50
N GLN A 117 -7.86 6.04 22.10
CA GLN A 117 -7.41 5.81 20.74
C GLN A 117 -7.95 4.48 20.21
N TYR A 118 -7.88 4.30 18.89
CA TYR A 118 -8.49 3.19 18.16
C TYR A 118 -7.44 2.44 17.35
N GLY A 119 -7.68 1.17 17.04
CA GLY A 119 -6.79 0.40 16.14
C GLY A 119 -6.69 1.03 14.75
N GLU A 120 -7.80 1.57 14.24
CA GLU A 120 -7.84 2.32 12.98
C GLU A 120 -6.96 3.57 13.02
N TRP A 121 -7.00 4.31 14.12
CA TRP A 121 -6.15 5.48 14.32
C TRP A 121 -4.66 5.12 14.33
N LEU A 122 -4.28 4.00 14.97
CA LEU A 122 -2.90 3.53 14.95
C LEU A 122 -2.41 3.28 13.52
N GLU A 123 -3.23 2.65 12.69
CA GLU A 123 -2.89 2.43 11.29
C GLU A 123 -2.70 3.75 10.54
N ILE A 124 -3.70 4.63 10.58
CA ILE A 124 -3.67 5.94 9.92
C ILE A 124 -2.43 6.74 10.36
N TRP A 125 -2.17 6.81 11.67
CA TRP A 125 -1.04 7.56 12.20
C TRP A 125 0.30 6.93 11.80
N THR A 126 0.41 5.60 11.77
CA THR A 126 1.65 4.95 11.36
C THR A 126 1.98 5.21 9.91
N GLN A 127 1.00 5.24 9.01
CA GLN A 127 1.23 5.59 7.61
C GLN A 127 1.74 7.03 7.44
N LEU A 128 1.22 7.97 8.25
CA LEU A 128 1.57 9.40 8.15
C LEU A 128 2.86 9.78 8.89
N ALA A 129 3.15 9.15 10.03
CA ALA A 129 4.21 9.60 10.93
C ALA A 129 5.44 8.67 10.99
N LEU A 130 5.31 7.40 10.56
CA LEU A 130 6.42 6.46 10.62
C LEU A 130 7.40 6.69 9.45
N ALA A 131 8.68 6.84 9.79
CA ALA A 131 9.73 6.94 8.77
C ALA A 131 9.87 5.61 7.98
N PRO A 132 10.05 5.66 6.65
CA PRO A 132 10.10 4.47 5.80
C PRO A 132 11.20 3.49 6.18
N GLY A 133 12.33 3.97 6.72
CA GLY A 133 13.42 3.12 7.19
C GLY A 133 13.07 2.20 8.36
N LYS A 134 12.00 2.48 9.12
CA LYS A 134 11.51 1.64 10.22
C LYS A 134 10.31 0.76 9.84
N LEU A 135 9.69 1.01 8.68
CA LEU A 135 8.47 0.35 8.24
C LEU A 135 8.62 -1.17 8.12
N GLY A 136 9.73 -1.66 7.58
CA GLY A 136 9.94 -3.11 7.42
C GLY A 136 9.99 -3.88 8.75
N ALA A 137 10.61 -3.31 9.79
CA ALA A 137 10.61 -3.89 11.13
C ALA A 137 9.23 -3.74 11.78
N TYR A 138 8.58 -2.58 11.60
CA TYR A 138 7.25 -2.31 12.10
C TYR A 138 6.21 -3.32 11.59
N ASN A 139 6.21 -3.58 10.29
CA ASN A 139 5.33 -4.55 9.64
C ASN A 139 5.45 -5.95 10.28
N ARG A 140 6.65 -6.39 10.65
CA ARG A 140 6.85 -7.65 11.38
C ARG A 140 6.28 -7.58 12.80
N MET A 141 6.44 -6.47 13.51
CA MET A 141 5.89 -6.31 14.86
C MET A 141 4.36 -6.42 14.89
N ILE A 142 3.68 -5.89 13.86
CA ILE A 142 2.20 -5.88 13.77
C ILE A 142 1.63 -7.05 12.94
N GLY A 143 2.45 -8.00 12.51
CA GLY A 143 1.99 -9.19 11.78
C GLY A 143 1.62 -8.94 10.32
N HIS A 144 2.07 -7.83 9.71
CA HIS A 144 2.07 -7.64 8.25
C HIS A 144 3.23 -8.44 7.64
N THR A 145 3.03 -9.74 7.45
CA THR A 145 4.01 -10.66 6.87
C THR A 145 3.29 -11.70 6.02
N MET A 146 3.92 -12.14 4.94
CA MET A 146 3.36 -13.13 4.00
C MET A 146 2.87 -14.42 4.68
N SER A 147 3.51 -14.85 5.77
CA SER A 147 3.09 -16.02 6.54
C SER A 147 1.73 -15.86 7.23
N MET A 148 1.37 -14.63 7.63
CA MET A 148 0.09 -14.33 8.29
C MET A 148 -1.03 -14.13 7.27
N LEU A 149 -0.64 -13.63 6.09
CA LEU A 149 -1.54 -13.39 4.96
C LEU A 149 -1.75 -14.65 4.10
N SER A 150 -0.97 -15.72 4.30
CA SER A 150 -1.15 -17.00 3.61
C SER A 150 -2.18 -17.89 4.31
N ASP A 151 -2.71 -18.85 3.56
CA ASP A 151 -3.70 -19.81 4.04
C ASP A 151 -3.13 -20.69 5.15
N ALA A 152 -3.83 -20.74 6.29
CA ALA A 152 -3.49 -21.54 7.46
C ALA A 152 -2.09 -21.24 8.04
N THR A 153 -2.02 -20.33 9.03
CA THR A 153 -0.82 -20.15 9.84
C THR A 153 -0.56 -21.38 10.72
N SER A 154 0.43 -22.18 10.35
CA SER A 154 0.81 -23.39 11.08
C SER A 154 1.56 -23.15 12.40
N SER A 155 1.93 -21.90 12.70
CA SER A 155 2.68 -21.54 13.91
C SER A 155 2.05 -20.37 14.66
N GLN A 156 2.28 -20.33 15.97
CA GLN A 156 1.97 -19.19 16.82
C GLN A 156 2.79 -17.97 16.38
N TYR A 157 2.22 -16.79 16.52
CA TYR A 157 2.89 -15.54 16.18
C TYR A 157 2.73 -14.52 17.31
N THR A 158 3.83 -13.96 17.77
CA THR A 158 3.84 -12.92 18.81
C THR A 158 3.94 -11.55 18.17
N LEU A 159 2.93 -10.72 18.43
CA LEU A 159 2.82 -9.34 18.01
C LEU A 159 3.37 -8.40 19.09
N TYR A 160 3.95 -7.29 18.67
CA TYR A 160 4.43 -6.21 19.54
C TYR A 160 3.85 -4.88 19.05
N ILE A 161 2.72 -4.46 19.60
CA ILE A 161 1.99 -3.28 19.11
C ILE A 161 2.33 -2.07 19.99
N PRO A 162 3.02 -1.04 19.46
CA PRO A 162 3.33 0.15 20.24
C PRO A 162 2.10 1.04 20.40
N LEU A 163 1.74 1.37 21.64
CA LEU A 163 0.69 2.33 21.95
C LEU A 163 1.22 3.77 21.79
N GLN A 164 0.38 4.69 21.32
CA GLN A 164 0.81 6.02 20.87
C GLN A 164 0.17 7.17 21.66
N PHE A 165 0.13 7.04 22.98
CA PHE A 165 -0.17 8.16 23.87
C PHE A 165 0.87 9.28 23.73
N TRP A 166 0.56 10.48 24.22
CA TRP A 166 1.48 11.64 24.16
C TRP A 166 2.84 11.34 24.81
N PHE A 167 2.86 10.61 25.92
CA PHE A 167 4.07 10.27 26.66
C PHE A 167 4.87 9.13 26.05
N CYS A 168 4.31 8.36 25.11
CA CYS A 168 5.03 7.30 24.36
C CYS A 168 5.87 7.88 23.21
N ARG A 169 5.49 9.05 22.70
CA ARG A 169 6.07 9.67 21.49
C ARG A 169 7.33 10.48 21.81
N ASN A 170 7.40 11.08 23.00
CA ASN A 170 8.52 11.93 23.42
C ASN A 170 8.89 11.66 24.89
N ALA A 171 10.18 11.38 25.14
CA ALA A 171 10.71 11.17 26.48
C ALA A 171 10.61 12.43 27.38
N GLY A 172 10.60 13.63 26.79
CA GLY A 172 10.38 14.87 27.54
C GLY A 172 8.97 15.01 28.12
N LEU A 173 8.02 14.19 27.67
CA LEU A 173 6.63 14.16 28.14
C LEU A 173 6.30 12.87 28.89
N SER A 174 7.30 12.11 29.34
CA SER A 174 7.10 10.90 30.14
C SER A 174 6.23 11.17 31.37
N LEU A 175 5.31 10.26 31.65
CA LEU A 175 4.30 10.45 32.69
C LEU A 175 4.90 10.20 34.08
N PRO A 176 4.88 11.17 35.00
CA PRO A 176 5.50 11.03 36.31
C PRO A 176 4.61 10.25 37.28
N LEU A 177 4.90 8.96 37.45
CA LEU A 177 4.22 8.09 38.42
C LEU A 177 4.39 8.59 39.85
N ILE A 178 5.58 9.11 40.16
CA ILE A 178 5.91 9.62 41.49
C ILE A 178 5.07 10.84 41.89
N ALA A 179 4.73 11.71 40.93
CA ALA A 179 3.87 12.87 41.18
C ALA A 179 2.39 12.45 41.33
N LEU A 180 2.01 11.27 40.84
CA LEU A 180 0.64 10.76 40.83
C LEU A 180 0.44 9.66 41.90
N GLN A 181 1.03 9.79 43.08
CA GLN A 181 1.01 8.76 44.14
C GLN A 181 -0.40 8.35 44.62
N TYR A 182 -1.38 9.24 44.54
CA TYR A 182 -2.76 9.00 44.98
C TYR A 182 -3.72 8.62 43.85
N HIS A 183 -3.24 8.60 42.60
CA HIS A 183 -4.06 8.29 41.44
C HIS A 183 -3.60 6.98 40.82
N ASP A 184 -4.52 6.03 40.68
CA ASP A 184 -4.25 4.82 39.92
C ASP A 184 -4.23 5.12 38.43
N ILE A 185 -3.26 4.54 37.73
CA ILE A 185 -3.13 4.63 36.28
C ILE A 185 -3.53 3.28 35.70
N LYS A 186 -4.55 3.30 34.85
CA LYS A 186 -5.11 2.09 34.23
C LYS A 186 -5.16 2.27 32.73
N ILE A 187 -4.81 1.21 32.01
CA ILE A 187 -4.97 1.12 30.56
C ILE A 187 -6.01 0.06 30.28
N ASN A 188 -7.11 0.49 29.67
CA ASN A 188 -8.15 -0.41 29.22
C ASN A 188 -7.93 -0.72 27.73
N VAL A 189 -7.99 -1.99 27.36
CA VAL A 189 -7.90 -2.44 25.96
C VAL A 189 -9.15 -3.26 25.64
N GLN A 190 -9.82 -2.89 24.56
CA GLN A 190 -10.93 -3.66 23.97
C GLN A 190 -10.40 -4.39 22.74
N PHE A 191 -10.52 -5.72 22.74
CA PHE A 191 -10.16 -6.53 21.58
C PHE A 191 -11.35 -6.71 20.63
N ASN A 192 -11.04 -6.78 19.34
CA ASN A 192 -12.02 -7.14 18.31
C ASN A 192 -12.39 -8.62 18.36
N PRO A 193 -13.62 -9.00 17.96
CA PRO A 193 -14.04 -10.40 17.88
C PRO A 193 -13.27 -11.14 16.77
N LEU A 194 -13.06 -12.45 16.95
CA LEU A 194 -12.29 -13.27 16.01
C LEU A 194 -12.85 -13.21 14.58
N SER A 195 -14.18 -13.09 14.42
CA SER A 195 -14.85 -12.98 13.12
C SER A 195 -14.41 -11.77 12.29
N ALA A 196 -13.94 -10.70 12.93
CA ALA A 196 -13.42 -9.50 12.26
C ALA A 196 -11.92 -9.59 11.95
N LEU A 197 -11.24 -10.61 12.46
CA LEU A 197 -9.78 -10.77 12.39
C LEU A 197 -9.33 -11.85 11.41
N THR A 198 -10.27 -12.63 10.86
CA THR A 198 -10.01 -13.73 9.93
C THR A 198 -10.73 -13.52 8.60
N VAL A 199 -10.05 -13.76 7.49
CA VAL A 199 -10.65 -13.78 6.15
C VAL A 199 -10.94 -15.23 5.76
N GLN A 200 -12.13 -15.50 5.22
CA GLN A 200 -12.55 -16.86 4.82
C GLN A 200 -12.66 -16.98 3.30
N GLY A 201 -12.08 -18.03 2.73
CA GLY A 201 -12.19 -18.33 1.30
C GLY A 201 -13.52 -19.01 0.98
N GLN A 202 -14.26 -18.49 0.00
CA GLN A 202 -15.44 -19.14 -0.56
C GLN A 202 -15.01 -20.00 -1.76
N GLY A 203 -14.86 -21.30 -1.56
CA GLY A 203 -14.65 -22.23 -2.65
C GLY A 203 -15.96 -22.75 -3.21
N THR A 204 -16.21 -22.56 -4.51
CA THR A 204 -17.32 -23.24 -5.20
C THR A 204 -17.00 -24.73 -5.36
N LEU A 205 -17.84 -25.60 -4.78
CA LEU A 205 -17.81 -27.04 -5.08
C LEU A 205 -18.54 -27.28 -6.41
N ILE A 206 -17.83 -27.67 -7.46
CA ILE A 206 -18.47 -28.28 -8.64
C ILE A 206 -18.43 -29.80 -8.43
N SER A 207 -19.49 -30.37 -7.85
CA SER A 207 -19.64 -31.82 -7.79
C SER A 207 -20.16 -32.32 -9.15
N SER A 208 -19.29 -32.87 -9.99
CA SER A 208 -19.71 -33.56 -11.22
C SER A 208 -20.24 -34.96 -10.87
N THR A 209 -21.51 -35.06 -10.45
CA THR A 209 -22.22 -36.34 -10.49
C THR A 209 -22.87 -36.44 -11.87
N GLY A 210 -22.45 -37.44 -12.66
CA GLY A 210 -22.82 -37.61 -14.06
C GLY A 210 -24.31 -37.40 -14.34
N GLY A 211 -24.63 -36.28 -14.98
CA GLY A 211 -25.93 -35.96 -15.52
C GLY A 211 -25.77 -35.54 -16.98
N THR A 212 -26.42 -36.26 -17.88
CA THR A 212 -26.40 -36.00 -19.33
C THR A 212 -27.05 -34.66 -19.63
N LEU A 213 -26.29 -33.69 -20.15
CA LEU A 213 -26.82 -32.43 -20.67
C LEU A 213 -27.32 -32.65 -22.11
N THR A 214 -28.64 -32.65 -22.30
CA THR A 214 -29.28 -32.65 -23.62
C THR A 214 -29.41 -31.21 -24.14
N SER A 215 -28.61 -30.84 -25.13
CA SER A 215 -28.71 -29.53 -25.79
C SER A 215 -29.86 -29.50 -26.81
N SER A 216 -30.90 -28.72 -26.57
CA SER A 216 -31.89 -28.35 -27.58
C SER A 216 -31.42 -27.12 -28.36
N THR A 217 -31.24 -27.31 -29.67
CA THR A 217 -31.15 -26.32 -30.76
C THR A 217 -31.43 -24.86 -30.40
N THR A 218 -30.42 -23.99 -30.50
CA THR A 218 -30.51 -22.73 -31.26
C THR A 218 -29.12 -22.33 -31.74
N THR A 219 -29.05 -22.00 -33.03
CA THR A 219 -27.88 -21.75 -33.87
C THR A 219 -27.00 -20.61 -33.34
N GLY A 220 -25.70 -20.87 -33.14
CA GLY A 220 -24.69 -19.86 -32.83
C GLY A 220 -23.31 -20.34 -33.28
N THR A 221 -22.64 -19.53 -34.11
CA THR A 221 -21.39 -19.86 -34.79
C THR A 221 -20.21 -19.75 -33.82
N LEU A 222 -19.46 -20.84 -33.62
CA LEU A 222 -18.17 -20.84 -32.92
C LEU A 222 -17.05 -20.68 -33.95
N THR A 223 -16.39 -19.53 -33.99
CA THR A 223 -15.14 -19.34 -34.74
C THR A 223 -13.96 -19.55 -33.80
N SER A 224 -13.35 -20.74 -33.83
CA SER A 224 -12.04 -21.01 -33.24
C SER A 224 -11.00 -21.04 -34.36
N SER A 225 -10.00 -20.14 -34.27
CA SER A 225 -8.87 -20.10 -35.19
C SER A 225 -7.88 -21.22 -34.90
N THR A 226 -8.19 -22.44 -35.35
CA THR A 226 -7.26 -23.42 -35.94
C THR A 226 -8.03 -24.70 -36.23
N THR A 227 -7.96 -25.15 -37.49
CA THR A 227 -8.49 -26.40 -38.08
C THR A 227 -9.90 -26.34 -38.68
N THR A 228 -9.92 -26.25 -40.02
CA THR A 228 -11.09 -26.42 -40.89
C THR A 228 -11.42 -27.91 -41.01
N GLY A 229 -12.60 -28.33 -40.54
CA GLY A 229 -13.09 -29.70 -40.70
C GLY A 229 -14.61 -29.76 -40.60
N THR A 230 -15.26 -30.09 -41.71
CA THR A 230 -16.71 -30.23 -41.83
C THR A 230 -17.15 -31.57 -41.23
N LEU A 231 -17.94 -31.57 -40.15
CA LEU A 231 -18.52 -32.80 -39.61
C LEU A 231 -19.97 -32.96 -40.07
N THR A 232 -20.13 -33.77 -41.12
CA THR A 232 -21.36 -34.47 -41.47
C THR A 232 -21.66 -35.56 -40.43
N SER A 233 -22.93 -35.71 -40.09
CA SER A 233 -23.52 -36.66 -39.13
C SER A 233 -22.80 -38.00 -38.95
N SER A 234 -22.41 -38.33 -37.71
CA SER A 234 -22.38 -39.71 -37.23
C SER A 234 -22.38 -39.78 -35.70
N THR A 235 -23.25 -40.64 -35.18
CA THR A 235 -23.31 -41.10 -33.79
C THR A 235 -21.95 -41.62 -33.34
N THR A 236 -21.33 -40.99 -32.35
CA THR A 236 -20.20 -41.61 -31.62
C THR A 236 -20.22 -41.15 -30.18
N THR A 237 -20.47 -42.11 -29.28
CA THR A 237 -20.38 -41.97 -27.84
C THR A 237 -18.90 -41.77 -27.46
N GLY A 238 -18.51 -40.55 -27.12
CA GLY A 238 -17.18 -40.23 -26.62
C GLY A 238 -17.19 -40.05 -25.11
N THR A 239 -16.42 -40.84 -24.39
CA THR A 239 -16.10 -40.61 -22.97
C THR A 239 -15.09 -39.46 -22.89
N LEU A 240 -15.47 -38.34 -22.29
CA LEU A 240 -14.56 -37.25 -22.00
C LEU A 240 -13.55 -37.71 -20.94
N THR A 241 -12.31 -37.97 -21.37
CA THR A 241 -11.16 -38.09 -20.47
C THR A 241 -10.51 -36.71 -20.40
N SER A 242 -10.55 -36.11 -19.21
CA SER A 242 -10.10 -34.75 -18.86
C SER A 242 -10.91 -33.60 -19.50
N SER A 243 -11.81 -33.01 -18.71
CA SER A 243 -12.34 -31.67 -18.98
C SER A 243 -11.88 -30.75 -17.84
N THR A 244 -10.81 -30.01 -18.06
CA THR A 244 -10.43 -28.88 -17.21
C THR A 244 -11.33 -27.72 -17.57
N LEU A 245 -12.51 -27.65 -16.93
CA LEU A 245 -13.36 -26.47 -16.98
C LEU A 245 -12.91 -25.50 -15.89
N VAL A 246 -12.60 -24.29 -16.34
CA VAL A 246 -11.89 -23.24 -15.63
C VAL A 246 -12.88 -22.16 -15.21
N GLY A 247 -12.89 -21.83 -13.91
CA GLY A 247 -13.38 -20.55 -13.37
C GLY A 247 -14.73 -20.55 -12.65
N PRO A 248 -14.93 -19.65 -11.66
CA PRO A 248 -16.23 -19.40 -11.07
C PRO A 248 -17.02 -18.50 -12.00
N TYR A 249 -18.00 -19.07 -12.69
CA TYR A 249 -19.08 -18.31 -13.32
C TYR A 249 -20.16 -18.07 -12.26
N ILE A 250 -20.50 -16.80 -11.99
CA ILE A 250 -21.77 -16.48 -11.32
C ILE A 250 -22.85 -16.63 -12.39
N ASP A 251 -23.54 -17.77 -12.38
CA ASP A 251 -24.75 -17.95 -13.17
C ASP A 251 -25.91 -17.25 -12.47
N ASN A 252 -26.33 -16.09 -12.97
CA ASN A 252 -27.60 -15.45 -12.60
C ASN A 252 -28.78 -15.98 -13.46
N SER A 253 -28.77 -17.27 -13.80
CA SER A 253 -29.95 -18.02 -14.22
C SER A 253 -30.80 -18.40 -12.99
N PRO A 254 -32.14 -18.25 -13.03
CA PRO A 254 -33.00 -18.39 -11.85
C PRO A 254 -33.26 -19.84 -11.41
N THR A 255 -32.33 -20.78 -11.60
CA THR A 255 -32.57 -22.21 -11.26
C THR A 255 -31.40 -22.96 -10.61
N THR A 256 -30.36 -22.29 -10.10
CA THR A 256 -29.35 -22.95 -9.25
C THR A 256 -29.57 -22.64 -7.77
N THR A 257 -30.02 -23.63 -7.00
CA THR A 257 -30.07 -23.52 -5.53
C THR A 257 -28.65 -23.55 -4.99
N VAL A 258 -28.07 -22.37 -4.77
CA VAL A 258 -26.85 -22.20 -3.97
C VAL A 258 -27.18 -22.68 -2.55
N SER A 259 -26.67 -23.85 -2.16
CA SER A 259 -26.73 -24.26 -0.77
C SER A 259 -25.88 -23.29 0.04
N SER A 260 -26.50 -22.54 0.95
CA SER A 260 -25.82 -21.61 1.84
C SER A 260 -24.69 -22.32 2.58
N VAL A 261 -23.45 -21.97 2.27
CA VAL A 261 -22.29 -22.43 3.03
C VAL A 261 -22.44 -21.88 4.45
N THR A 262 -22.60 -22.76 5.44
CA THR A 262 -22.61 -22.34 6.84
C THR A 262 -21.24 -21.77 7.18
N PRO A 263 -21.14 -20.56 7.77
CA PRO A 263 -19.86 -19.95 8.11
C PRO A 263 -19.08 -20.88 9.03
N VAL A 264 -17.85 -21.24 8.64
CA VAL A 264 -16.98 -22.05 9.48
C VAL A 264 -16.63 -21.22 10.71
N THR A 265 -17.11 -21.66 11.88
CA THR A 265 -16.84 -20.99 13.14
C THR A 265 -15.49 -21.48 13.67
N TYR A 266 -14.45 -20.65 13.54
CA TYR A 266 -13.16 -20.93 14.14
C TYR A 266 -13.24 -20.64 15.64
N SER A 267 -12.84 -21.61 16.45
CA SER A 267 -12.67 -21.46 17.89
C SER A 267 -11.18 -21.40 18.21
N GLY A 268 -10.67 -20.18 18.41
CA GLY A 268 -9.32 -19.93 18.89
C GLY A 268 -9.38 -18.85 19.97
N SER A 269 -8.61 -19.03 21.04
CA SER A 269 -8.41 -18.01 22.06
C SER A 269 -7.01 -17.42 21.94
N ILE A 270 -6.83 -16.19 22.40
CA ILE A 270 -5.49 -15.60 22.55
C ILE A 270 -4.66 -16.51 23.46
N VAL A 271 -3.41 -16.80 23.08
CA VAL A 271 -2.53 -17.71 23.83
C VAL A 271 -1.99 -17.01 25.07
N ASP A 272 -1.51 -15.78 24.89
CA ASP A 272 -1.01 -14.92 25.95
C ASP A 272 -1.11 -13.45 25.51
N ALA A 273 -1.36 -12.54 26.45
CA ALA A 273 -1.30 -11.11 26.20
C ALA A 273 -0.83 -10.37 27.45
N GLN A 274 0.13 -9.47 27.28
CA GLN A 274 0.72 -8.69 28.36
C GLN A 274 1.09 -7.29 27.85
N LEU A 275 1.22 -6.34 28.78
CA LEU A 275 1.60 -4.96 28.48
C LEU A 275 3.01 -4.69 28.98
N TYR A 276 3.96 -4.40 28.10
CA TYR A 276 5.31 -3.98 28.48
C TYR A 276 5.35 -2.48 28.65
N VAL A 277 5.87 -2.02 29.77
CA VAL A 277 5.98 -0.59 30.10
C VAL A 277 7.43 -0.27 30.38
N ASP A 278 7.94 0.74 29.68
CA ASP A 278 9.28 1.27 29.93
C ASP A 278 9.23 2.25 31.11
N TYR A 279 9.81 1.82 32.23
CA TYR A 279 9.99 2.63 33.43
C TYR A 279 11.31 3.39 33.35
N VAL A 280 11.26 4.65 33.80
CA VAL A 280 12.46 5.49 33.95
C VAL A 280 12.72 5.70 35.43
N TYR A 281 13.95 5.39 35.84
CA TYR A 281 14.45 5.59 37.20
C TYR A 281 15.28 6.87 37.24
N LEU A 282 14.93 7.78 38.13
CA LEU A 282 15.61 9.06 38.29
C LEU A 282 16.56 9.03 39.49
N ASP A 283 17.58 9.88 39.45
CA ASP A 283 18.43 10.10 40.62
C ASP A 283 17.65 10.77 41.76
N THR A 284 18.15 10.62 42.99
CA THR A 284 17.46 11.01 44.24
C THR A 284 17.03 12.47 44.23
N ASP A 285 17.87 13.37 43.73
CA ASP A 285 17.57 14.81 43.73
C ASP A 285 16.50 15.18 42.71
N GLU A 286 16.56 14.61 41.51
CA GLU A 286 15.55 14.84 40.47
C GLU A 286 14.22 14.21 40.86
N ARG A 287 14.25 12.97 41.36
CA ARG A 287 13.11 12.26 41.93
C ARG A 287 12.38 13.07 42.99
N ARG A 288 13.12 13.68 43.94
CA ARG A 288 12.54 14.56 44.97
C ARG A 288 11.87 15.79 44.37
N ARG A 289 12.49 16.41 43.36
CA ARG A 289 11.89 17.57 42.66
C ARG A 289 10.60 17.17 41.95
N PHE A 290 10.57 16.03 41.26
CA PHE A 290 9.37 15.54 40.60
C PHE A 290 8.22 15.25 41.58
N ALA A 291 8.52 14.79 42.79
CA ALA A 291 7.51 14.54 43.81
C ALA A 291 6.95 15.82 44.48
N GLN A 292 7.77 16.86 44.61
CA GLN A 292 7.43 18.07 45.38
C GLN A 292 6.85 19.21 44.54
N VAL A 293 7.29 19.34 43.28
CA VAL A 293 6.92 20.45 42.40
C VAL A 293 5.65 20.11 41.64
N SER A 294 4.80 21.11 41.40
CA SER A 294 3.65 21.01 40.50
C SER A 294 4.11 21.01 39.04
N HIS A 295 3.69 20.02 38.26
CA HIS A 295 4.02 19.90 36.83
C HIS A 295 2.83 20.21 35.94
N GLU A 296 3.07 20.89 34.84
CA GLU A 296 2.10 21.15 33.79
C GLU A 296 2.60 20.52 32.49
N TYR A 297 1.79 19.66 31.88
CA TYR A 297 2.11 19.00 30.63
C TYR A 297 1.14 19.46 29.54
N LEU A 298 1.69 19.94 28.43
CA LEU A 298 0.93 20.10 27.20
C LEU A 298 0.78 18.72 26.54
N VAL A 299 -0.42 18.18 26.55
CA VAL A 299 -0.73 16.85 26.01
C VAL A 299 -1.61 16.96 24.78
N ASP A 300 -1.47 16.00 23.86
CA ASP A 300 -2.40 15.87 22.75
C ASP A 300 -3.43 14.79 23.08
N GLN A 301 -4.65 14.98 22.59
CA GLN A 301 -5.76 14.03 22.70
C GLN A 301 -6.33 13.74 21.32
N LEU A 302 -6.78 12.50 21.09
CA LEU A 302 -7.56 12.17 19.91
C LEU A 302 -9.03 12.54 20.13
N GLN A 303 -9.63 13.23 19.16
CA GLN A 303 -11.07 13.48 19.14
C GLN A 303 -11.71 12.73 17.98
N TYR A 304 -12.68 11.88 18.30
CA TYR A 304 -13.43 11.09 17.33
C TYR A 304 -14.88 10.97 17.79
N THR A 305 -15.82 11.40 16.95
CA THR A 305 -17.26 11.45 17.27
C THR A 305 -18.03 10.22 16.77
N GLY A 306 -17.33 9.22 16.22
CA GLY A 306 -17.94 8.05 15.57
C GLY A 306 -17.95 8.16 14.04
N PRO A 307 -18.34 7.08 13.34
CA PRO A 307 -18.38 7.06 11.89
C PRO A 307 -19.64 7.78 11.38
N GLU A 308 -19.46 8.58 10.33
CA GLU A 308 -20.56 9.27 9.63
C GLU A 308 -20.97 8.45 8.40
N THR A 309 -22.28 8.25 8.21
CA THR A 309 -22.78 7.48 7.07
C THR A 309 -23.04 8.38 5.88
N VAL A 310 -22.40 8.07 4.75
CA VAL A 310 -22.69 8.73 3.47
C VAL A 310 -23.60 7.81 2.67
N SER A 311 -24.88 8.16 2.60
CA SER A 311 -25.87 7.41 1.81
C SER A 311 -26.15 8.11 0.48
N THR A 312 -26.30 7.33 -0.58
CA THR A 312 -26.93 7.79 -1.81
C THR A 312 -28.44 7.70 -1.63
N THR A 313 -29.17 8.77 -1.92
CA THR A 313 -30.64 8.71 -1.92
C THR A 313 -31.08 7.76 -3.03
N SER A 314 -31.70 6.64 -2.65
CA SER A 314 -32.04 5.47 -3.47
C SER A 314 -33.14 5.69 -4.51
N SER A 315 -33.21 6.86 -5.15
CA SER A 315 -34.31 7.22 -6.06
C SER A 315 -33.85 7.87 -7.36
N ASN A 316 -32.66 7.54 -7.84
CA ASN A 316 -32.32 7.76 -9.23
C ASN A 316 -31.37 6.64 -9.64
N THR A 317 -31.68 6.00 -10.76
CA THR A 317 -30.67 5.54 -11.70
C THR A 317 -29.66 6.67 -11.84
N LEU A 318 -28.60 6.63 -11.04
CA LEU A 318 -27.49 7.56 -11.14
C LEU A 318 -26.94 7.31 -12.53
N SER A 319 -27.21 8.24 -13.46
CA SER A 319 -26.34 8.35 -14.62
C SER A 319 -24.93 8.41 -14.05
N SER A 320 -24.02 7.62 -14.61
CA SER A 320 -22.68 7.30 -14.09
C SER A 320 -21.75 8.50 -13.81
N ASN A 321 -22.27 9.72 -13.86
CA ASN A 321 -21.56 10.99 -13.86
C ASN A 321 -22.09 12.05 -12.88
N GLN A 322 -23.13 11.79 -12.07
CA GLN A 322 -23.57 12.76 -11.06
C GLN A 322 -22.77 12.62 -9.76
N PRO A 323 -22.13 13.70 -9.27
CA PRO A 323 -21.29 13.62 -8.08
C PRO A 323 -22.14 13.52 -6.80
N VAL A 324 -21.81 12.55 -5.96
CA VAL A 324 -22.43 12.40 -4.64
C VAL A 324 -21.77 13.41 -3.70
N THR A 325 -22.55 14.25 -3.03
CA THR A 325 -22.06 15.24 -2.07
C THR A 325 -22.56 14.92 -0.66
N SER A 326 -21.70 15.14 0.35
CA SER A 326 -22.05 15.00 1.76
C SER A 326 -21.47 16.15 2.56
N ASN A 327 -22.28 16.71 3.45
CA ASN A 327 -21.88 17.79 4.35
C ASN A 327 -21.83 17.23 5.77
N ILE A 328 -20.62 17.13 6.31
CA ILE A 328 -20.38 16.57 7.64
C ILE A 328 -20.11 17.70 8.62
N THR A 329 -20.90 17.80 9.68
CA THR A 329 -20.70 18.79 10.75
C THR A 329 -19.67 18.30 11.75
N LEU A 330 -18.59 19.05 11.94
CA LEU A 330 -17.50 18.71 12.86
C LEU A 330 -17.81 19.25 14.26
N SER A 331 -17.99 18.36 15.24
CA SER A 331 -18.24 18.72 16.65
C SER A 331 -16.96 18.56 17.49
N LEU A 332 -15.90 19.28 17.11
CA LEU A 332 -14.60 19.23 17.78
C LEU A 332 -14.44 20.38 18.78
N ASN A 333 -13.52 20.23 19.73
CA ASN A 333 -13.19 21.22 20.74
C ASN A 333 -11.67 21.44 20.81
N HIS A 334 -11.24 22.42 21.62
CA HIS A 334 -9.84 22.74 21.88
C HIS A 334 -9.07 23.24 20.63
N PRO A 335 -7.80 23.68 20.79
CA PRO A 335 -6.91 23.94 19.67
C PRO A 335 -6.54 22.65 18.93
N VAL A 336 -7.11 22.46 17.74
CA VAL A 336 -6.87 21.31 16.86
C VAL A 336 -5.68 21.57 15.95
N ARG A 337 -4.76 20.61 15.88
CA ARG A 337 -3.54 20.69 15.05
C ARG A 337 -3.77 20.29 13.60
N ALA A 338 -4.51 19.21 13.37
CA ALA A 338 -4.82 18.69 12.05
C ALA A 338 -6.17 17.97 12.07
N LEU A 339 -6.83 17.95 10.92
CA LEU A 339 -7.96 17.07 10.63
C LEU A 339 -7.44 15.94 9.76
N ILE A 340 -7.78 14.71 10.14
CA ILE A 340 -7.48 13.51 9.38
C ILE A 340 -8.78 12.74 9.22
N TRP A 341 -9.10 12.37 7.99
CA TRP A 341 -10.31 11.61 7.70
C TRP A 341 -10.02 10.54 6.65
N VAL A 342 -10.81 9.47 6.73
CA VAL A 342 -10.81 8.34 5.81
C VAL A 342 -12.24 8.08 5.36
N VAL A 343 -12.38 7.43 4.23
CA VAL A 343 -13.66 7.01 3.68
C VAL A 343 -13.56 5.54 3.36
N GLN A 344 -14.44 4.74 3.94
CA GLN A 344 -14.41 3.30 3.82
C GLN A 344 -15.76 2.78 3.33
N SER A 345 -15.74 1.80 2.42
CA SER A 345 -16.95 1.15 1.94
C SER A 345 -17.37 0.07 2.91
N SER A 346 -18.66 0.01 3.24
CA SER A 346 -19.22 -1.07 4.06
C SER A 346 -19.06 -2.44 3.40
N GLN A 347 -18.86 -2.49 2.08
CA GLN A 347 -18.58 -3.74 1.35
C GLN A 347 -17.19 -4.30 1.68
N TRP A 348 -16.19 -3.46 1.97
CA TRP A 348 -14.82 -3.90 2.27
C TRP A 348 -14.71 -4.46 3.69
N VAL A 349 -15.55 -3.98 4.59
CA VAL A 349 -15.65 -4.41 5.99
C VAL A 349 -16.73 -5.48 6.17
N ALA A 350 -17.36 -5.94 5.09
CA ALA A 350 -18.36 -6.99 5.16
C ALA A 350 -17.74 -8.28 5.70
N ALA A 351 -18.56 -9.05 6.41
CA ALA A 351 -18.15 -10.33 7.00
C ALA A 351 -17.52 -11.23 5.92
N ASN A 352 -16.42 -11.91 6.28
CA ASN A 352 -15.57 -12.76 5.43
C ASN A 352 -14.58 -12.03 4.53
N ILE A 353 -14.78 -10.74 4.21
CA ILE A 353 -13.82 -9.93 3.45
C ILE A 353 -12.81 -9.27 4.40
N ASN A 354 -13.31 -8.62 5.46
CA ASN A 354 -12.52 -8.03 6.54
C ASN A 354 -11.29 -7.22 6.09
N GLN A 355 -11.42 -6.39 5.05
CA GLN A 355 -10.38 -5.44 4.64
C GLN A 355 -10.51 -4.13 5.44
N THR A 356 -10.28 -4.25 6.76
CA THR A 356 -10.52 -3.17 7.74
C THR A 356 -9.74 -1.88 7.49
N PHE A 357 -8.62 -1.95 6.77
CA PHE A 357 -7.78 -0.78 6.46
C PHE A 357 -7.76 -0.42 4.98
N ASN A 358 -8.72 -0.93 4.19
CA ASN A 358 -8.86 -0.54 2.80
C ASN A 358 -9.72 0.72 2.68
N TYR A 359 -9.08 1.83 2.32
CA TYR A 359 -9.70 3.14 2.08
C TYR A 359 -9.78 3.51 0.59
N THR A 360 -9.58 2.52 -0.30
CA THR A 360 -9.57 2.72 -1.74
C THR A 360 -10.93 2.40 -2.39
N THR A 361 -11.09 2.81 -3.64
CA THR A 361 -12.30 2.58 -4.44
C THR A 361 -12.51 1.13 -4.86
N SER A 362 -11.50 0.26 -4.74
CA SER A 362 -11.58 -1.12 -5.21
C SER A 362 -11.37 -2.11 -4.08
N LEU A 363 -12.11 -3.22 -4.13
CA LEU A 363 -11.77 -4.39 -3.33
C LEU A 363 -10.36 -4.82 -3.72
N GLN A 364 -9.48 -4.99 -2.75
CA GLN A 364 -8.17 -5.57 -3.01
C GLN A 364 -8.32 -7.09 -3.05
N ASP A 365 -8.68 -7.61 -4.22
CA ASP A 365 -8.74 -9.03 -4.47
C ASP A 365 -7.94 -9.32 -5.73
N ARG A 366 -6.88 -10.14 -5.64
CA ARG A 366 -6.05 -10.51 -6.81
C ARG A 366 -6.77 -11.59 -7.65
N THR A 367 -8.09 -11.46 -7.84
CA THR A 367 -8.97 -12.35 -8.60
C THR A 367 -8.84 -12.17 -10.11
N SER A 368 -7.64 -12.45 -10.64
CA SER A 368 -7.46 -12.76 -12.06
C SER A 368 -6.89 -14.17 -12.29
N SER A 369 -6.55 -14.93 -11.24
CA SER A 369 -6.26 -16.37 -11.38
C SER A 369 -7.37 -17.20 -10.75
N THR A 370 -7.76 -18.25 -11.48
CA THR A 370 -8.83 -19.19 -11.19
C THR A 370 -8.59 -20.10 -9.97
N THR A 371 -7.72 -19.68 -9.05
CA THR A 371 -7.34 -20.34 -7.78
C THR A 371 -7.35 -19.34 -6.61
N ALA A 372 -8.44 -18.57 -6.53
CA ALA A 372 -8.66 -17.31 -5.80
C ALA A 372 -8.49 -17.29 -4.26
N PHE A 373 -7.66 -18.15 -3.68
CA PHE A 373 -7.21 -18.03 -2.29
C PHE A 373 -5.68 -18.14 -2.15
N ASP A 374 -4.94 -18.42 -3.24
CA ASP A 374 -3.51 -18.75 -3.17
C ASP A 374 -2.55 -17.54 -3.08
N ALA A 375 -3.03 -16.29 -3.13
CA ALA A 375 -2.17 -15.09 -3.08
C ALA A 375 -2.52 -14.15 -1.91
N PRO A 376 -1.58 -13.87 -0.98
CA PRO A 376 -1.80 -12.90 0.08
C PRO A 376 -2.07 -11.50 -0.49
N VAL A 377 -3.09 -10.82 0.05
CA VAL A 377 -3.44 -9.44 -0.31
C VAL A 377 -2.61 -8.49 0.55
N ASP A 378 -1.63 -7.81 -0.05
CA ASP A 378 -0.93 -6.66 0.55
C ASP A 378 -1.69 -5.38 0.16
N LEU A 379 -2.23 -4.67 1.16
CA LEU A 379 -2.99 -3.42 0.94
C LEU A 379 -2.10 -2.25 0.47
N ASN A 380 -0.76 -2.40 0.50
CA ASN A 380 0.16 -1.40 -0.08
C ASN A 380 0.25 -1.47 -1.61
N ASP A 381 -0.05 -2.62 -2.20
CA ASP A 381 -0.07 -2.82 -3.67
C ASP A 381 -1.44 -2.44 -4.27
N ALA A 382 -2.23 -1.68 -3.52
CA ALA A 382 -3.60 -1.35 -3.86
C ALA A 382 -3.69 -0.55 -5.16
N SER A 383 -4.26 -1.16 -6.21
CA SER A 383 -4.51 -0.52 -7.51
C SER A 383 -5.69 0.47 -7.52
N GLY A 384 -6.33 0.68 -6.37
CA GLY A 384 -7.50 1.55 -6.23
C GLY A 384 -7.12 3.03 -6.05
N SER A 385 -8.02 3.93 -6.45
CA SER A 385 -7.89 5.36 -6.18
C SER A 385 -8.57 5.74 -4.86
N GLY A 386 -8.35 6.95 -4.36
CA GLY A 386 -9.11 7.46 -3.22
C GLY A 386 -10.56 7.78 -3.63
N PRO A 387 -11.57 7.53 -2.78
CA PRO A 387 -12.98 7.73 -3.14
C PRO A 387 -13.42 9.21 -3.25
N LEU A 388 -12.58 10.15 -2.79
CA LEU A 388 -12.92 11.57 -2.71
C LEU A 388 -12.53 12.29 -4.00
N GLN A 389 -13.50 12.95 -4.63
CA GLN A 389 -13.25 13.82 -5.78
C GLN A 389 -12.82 15.21 -5.34
N THR A 390 -13.62 15.90 -4.51
CA THR A 390 -13.29 17.25 -4.02
C THR A 390 -13.67 17.43 -2.55
N CYS A 391 -13.01 18.38 -1.88
CA CYS A 391 -13.28 18.72 -0.49
C CYS A 391 -13.11 20.23 -0.22
N THR A 392 -13.96 20.72 0.68
CA THR A 392 -13.96 22.09 1.22
C THR A 392 -14.26 22.09 2.71
N LEU A 393 -13.53 22.90 3.47
CA LEU A 393 -13.86 23.21 4.86
C LEU A 393 -14.55 24.57 4.93
N VAL A 394 -15.73 24.59 5.55
CA VAL A 394 -16.52 25.80 5.79
C VAL A 394 -16.56 26.07 7.29
N LEU A 395 -16.15 27.26 7.71
CA LEU A 395 -16.18 27.72 9.11
C LEU A 395 -17.12 28.93 9.21
N ASN A 396 -18.13 28.86 10.07
CA ASN A 396 -19.15 29.89 10.28
C ASN A 396 -19.77 30.41 8.97
N GLY A 397 -20.07 29.48 8.04
CA GLY A 397 -20.67 29.79 6.74
C GLY A 397 -19.70 30.35 5.68
N LYS A 398 -18.42 30.53 5.98
CA LYS A 398 -17.40 30.97 5.01
C LYS A 398 -16.41 29.85 4.70
N GLN A 399 -16.05 29.70 3.42
CA GLN A 399 -15.01 28.75 3.01
C GLN A 399 -13.66 29.16 3.60
N ARG A 400 -13.01 28.23 4.30
CA ARG A 400 -11.67 28.43 4.86
C ARG A 400 -10.58 28.34 3.79
N PHE A 401 -10.82 27.53 2.77
CA PHE A 401 -9.99 27.39 1.58
C PHE A 401 -10.87 27.06 0.37
N GLU A 402 -10.38 27.37 -0.82
CA GLU A 402 -11.04 27.04 -2.09
C GLU A 402 -11.16 25.53 -2.27
N THR A 403 -12.22 25.05 -2.93
CA THR A 403 -12.38 23.63 -3.24
C THR A 403 -11.17 23.04 -3.93
N ARG A 404 -10.62 21.97 -3.34
CA ARG A 404 -9.47 21.23 -3.87
C ARG A 404 -9.86 19.77 -4.14
N GLN A 405 -9.12 19.15 -5.05
CA GLN A 405 -9.28 17.72 -5.38
C GLN A 405 -8.89 16.85 -4.18
N GLY A 406 -9.42 15.63 -4.08
CA GLY A 406 -9.09 14.68 -3.01
C GLY A 406 -7.59 14.39 -2.91
N ASP A 407 -6.91 14.27 -4.05
CA ASP A 407 -5.46 14.03 -4.13
C ASP A 407 -4.62 15.12 -3.46
N TYR A 408 -5.11 16.35 -3.39
CA TYR A 408 -4.42 17.42 -2.66
C TYR A 408 -4.30 17.09 -1.17
N PHE A 409 -5.34 16.51 -0.56
CA PHE A 409 -5.35 16.14 0.85
C PHE A 409 -4.65 14.80 1.12
N ASN A 410 -4.51 13.94 0.10
CA ASN A 410 -3.82 12.66 0.23
C ASN A 410 -2.31 12.76 -0.04
N LEU A 411 -1.89 13.60 -1.00
CA LEU A 411 -0.49 13.71 -1.43
C LEU A 411 0.16 15.01 -0.97
N VAL A 412 -0.42 16.16 -1.31
CA VAL A 412 0.24 17.46 -1.13
C VAL A 412 0.28 17.87 0.34
N GLN A 413 -0.82 17.71 1.07
CA GLN A 413 -0.90 18.05 2.49
C GLN A 413 0.04 17.20 3.36
N PRO A 414 0.07 15.86 3.24
CA PRO A 414 1.07 15.05 3.92
C PRO A 414 2.49 15.38 3.51
N TYR A 415 2.77 15.60 2.22
CA TYR A 415 4.10 16.00 1.75
C TYR A 415 4.61 17.29 2.39
N GLN A 416 3.72 18.25 2.67
CA GLN A 416 4.09 19.54 3.26
C GLN A 416 4.22 19.51 4.78
N SER A 417 3.39 18.73 5.47
CA SER A 417 3.22 18.84 6.93
C SER A 417 3.56 17.58 7.71
N MET A 418 3.46 16.40 7.11
CA MET A 418 3.70 15.12 7.77
C MET A 418 5.10 14.57 7.45
N PRO A 419 5.67 13.73 8.34
CA PRO A 419 6.95 13.07 8.06
C PRO A 419 6.92 12.09 6.88
N ASN A 420 5.75 11.51 6.59
CA ASN A 420 5.57 10.54 5.53
C ASN A 420 4.23 10.75 4.80
N CYS A 421 4.19 10.31 3.53
CA CYS A 421 2.95 10.21 2.77
C CYS A 421 2.39 8.78 2.90
N PRO A 422 1.05 8.61 2.95
CA PRO A 422 0.44 7.29 3.03
C PRO A 422 0.79 6.47 1.77
N SER A 423 1.02 5.16 1.95
CA SER A 423 1.40 4.27 0.85
C SER A 423 0.22 3.94 -0.06
N SER A 424 -0.99 3.87 0.49
CA SER A 424 -2.24 3.70 -0.24
C SER A 424 -3.07 4.98 -0.23
N PRO A 425 -3.82 5.27 -1.32
CA PRO A 425 -4.71 6.41 -1.34
C PRO A 425 -5.93 6.18 -0.43
N GLY A 426 -6.55 7.27 0.03
CA GLY A 426 -7.78 7.22 0.86
C GLY A 426 -7.63 7.76 2.28
N ILE A 427 -6.40 8.05 2.73
CA ILE A 427 -6.13 8.83 3.94
C ILE A 427 -5.95 10.29 3.55
N TYR A 428 -6.84 11.16 4.04
CA TYR A 428 -6.82 12.59 3.74
C TYR A 428 -6.44 13.39 4.98
N VAL A 429 -5.58 14.39 4.78
CA VAL A 429 -5.05 15.24 5.85
C VAL A 429 -5.26 16.70 5.49
N TYR A 430 -5.66 17.48 6.48
CA TYR A 430 -5.58 18.94 6.44
C TYR A 430 -4.92 19.44 7.73
N SER A 431 -3.73 20.03 7.61
CA SER A 431 -2.98 20.52 8.76
C SER A 431 -3.23 22.02 8.98
N PHE A 432 -3.50 22.40 10.24
CA PHE A 432 -3.44 23.80 10.71
C PHE A 432 -2.07 24.15 11.28
N ALA A 433 -1.28 23.12 11.58
CA ALA A 433 0.06 23.18 12.13
C ALA A 433 1.11 23.10 11.01
N LEU A 434 2.31 23.65 11.22
CA LEU A 434 3.42 23.48 10.28
C LEU A 434 3.88 22.02 10.23
N SER A 435 3.94 21.36 11.39
CA SER A 435 4.28 19.94 11.51
C SER A 435 3.53 19.35 12.70
N PRO A 436 2.37 18.71 12.50
CA PRO A 436 1.50 18.23 13.58
C PRO A 436 2.07 17.03 14.35
N SER A 437 3.04 16.30 13.79
CA SER A 437 3.68 15.14 14.42
C SER A 437 4.67 15.52 15.54
N GLU A 438 5.18 16.75 15.55
CA GLU A 438 6.13 17.23 16.55
C GLU A 438 5.43 17.51 17.89
N ALA A 439 6.14 17.28 19.00
CA ALA A 439 5.60 17.60 20.32
C ALA A 439 5.40 19.12 20.50
N GLN A 440 6.33 19.92 19.95
CA GLN A 440 6.29 21.38 20.03
C GLN A 440 5.15 21.94 19.18
N PRO A 441 4.24 22.76 19.75
CA PRO A 441 3.18 23.39 18.98
C PRO A 441 3.74 24.41 17.98
N ASN A 442 3.31 24.31 16.73
CA ASN A 442 3.72 25.18 15.62
C ASN A 442 2.54 25.64 14.73
N GLY A 443 1.33 25.66 15.31
CA GLY A 443 0.09 26.12 14.67
C GLY A 443 -1.12 25.30 15.12
N SER A 444 -2.28 25.95 15.26
CA SER A 444 -3.53 25.28 15.62
C SER A 444 -4.73 26.14 15.25
N CYS A 445 -5.90 25.50 15.13
CA CYS A 445 -7.19 26.17 14.97
C CYS A 445 -8.07 25.88 16.18
N ASN A 446 -8.61 26.91 16.85
CA ASN A 446 -9.40 26.73 18.06
C ASN A 446 -10.87 26.42 17.73
N PHE A 447 -11.25 25.15 17.79
CA PHE A 447 -12.61 24.71 17.48
C PHE A 447 -13.63 25.07 18.57
N SER A 448 -13.21 25.31 19.81
CA SER A 448 -14.10 25.80 20.87
C SER A 448 -14.58 27.25 20.66
N ARG A 449 -14.02 27.96 19.68
CA ARG A 449 -14.44 29.33 19.30
C ARG A 449 -15.23 29.36 17.99
N ILE A 450 -15.44 28.21 17.36
CA ILE A 450 -16.12 28.10 16.07
C ILE A 450 -17.51 27.53 16.35
N ASP A 451 -18.55 28.28 15.98
CA ASP A 451 -19.93 27.87 16.22
C ASP A 451 -20.37 26.77 15.23
N SER A 452 -19.90 26.84 13.99
CA SER A 452 -20.21 25.86 12.95
C SER A 452 -18.99 25.56 12.09
N ALA A 453 -18.54 24.30 12.13
CA ALA A 453 -17.53 23.76 11.23
C ALA A 453 -18.16 22.65 10.38
N VAL A 454 -18.12 22.79 9.06
CA VAL A 454 -18.70 21.82 8.11
C VAL A 454 -17.65 21.40 7.10
N LEU A 455 -17.41 20.10 7.00
CA LEU A 455 -16.60 19.47 5.98
C LEU A 455 -17.50 19.04 4.82
N GLN A 456 -17.39 19.72 3.69
CA GLN A 456 -18.15 19.42 2.47
C GLN A 456 -17.31 18.51 1.59
N LEU A 457 -17.81 17.31 1.33
CA LEU A 457 -17.14 16.26 0.58
C LEU A 457 -17.93 15.94 -0.70
N GLN A 458 -17.22 15.79 -1.81
CA GLN A 458 -17.74 15.30 -3.06
C GLN A 458 -17.00 14.04 -3.45
N PHE A 459 -17.72 12.98 -3.75
CA PHE A 459 -17.16 11.65 -4.02
C PHE A 459 -17.19 11.31 -5.51
N LEU A 460 -16.33 10.38 -5.90
CA LEU A 460 -16.36 9.79 -7.24
C LEU A 460 -17.66 9.01 -7.45
N ALA A 461 -18.33 9.24 -8.58
CA ALA A 461 -19.57 8.53 -8.91
C ALA A 461 -19.36 7.01 -9.01
N SER A 462 -18.20 6.57 -9.50
CA SER A 462 -17.81 5.16 -9.58
C SER A 462 -17.70 4.47 -8.21
N TYR A 463 -17.49 5.22 -7.13
CA TYR A 463 -17.42 4.66 -5.78
C TYR A 463 -18.79 4.19 -5.25
N PHE A 464 -19.87 4.78 -5.76
CA PHE A 464 -21.25 4.42 -5.40
C PHE A 464 -21.99 3.65 -6.48
N ALA A 465 -21.34 3.39 -7.62
CA ALA A 465 -21.91 2.61 -8.70
C ALA A 465 -22.05 1.14 -8.26
N VAL A 466 -23.27 0.77 -7.85
CA VAL A 466 -23.69 -0.62 -7.71
C VAL A 466 -23.92 -1.16 -9.11
N ASP A 467 -22.88 -1.58 -9.82
CA ASP A 467 -23.06 -2.35 -11.05
C ASP A 467 -22.70 -3.81 -10.83
N ASN A 468 -23.75 -4.61 -10.61
CA ASN A 468 -23.77 -6.03 -10.91
C ASN A 468 -23.73 -6.25 -12.43
N THR A 469 -22.67 -5.80 -13.12
CA THR A 469 -22.34 -6.28 -14.46
C THR A 469 -20.82 -6.20 -14.69
N PRO A 470 -20.19 -7.21 -15.32
CA PRO A 470 -18.81 -7.08 -15.75
C PRO A 470 -18.75 -5.95 -16.78
N ASN A 471 -17.88 -4.97 -16.53
CA ASN A 471 -17.63 -3.90 -17.47
C ASN A 471 -16.96 -4.45 -18.74
N THR A 472 -17.75 -4.93 -19.70
CA THR A 472 -17.35 -5.11 -21.09
C THR A 472 -17.79 -3.89 -21.88
N SER A 473 -17.14 -2.75 -21.63
CA SER A 473 -17.23 -1.63 -22.56
C SER A 473 -15.89 -0.90 -22.64
N ALA A 474 -15.23 -1.06 -23.78
CA ALA A 474 -14.19 -0.16 -24.23
C ALA A 474 -14.73 1.28 -24.26
N PRO A 475 -13.88 2.31 -24.08
CA PRO A 475 -14.33 3.70 -24.07
C PRO A 475 -15.06 4.03 -25.38
N ALA A 476 -16.27 4.56 -25.25
CA ALA A 476 -17.13 4.94 -26.36
C ALA A 476 -16.47 6.02 -27.23
N GLU A 477 -16.30 5.71 -28.51
CA GLU A 477 -16.03 6.67 -29.56
C GLU A 477 -17.21 7.66 -29.70
N MET A 478 -16.88 8.94 -29.88
CA MET A 478 -17.82 10.02 -30.19
C MET A 478 -18.52 9.77 -31.54
N PRO A 479 -19.83 10.04 -31.68
CA PRO A 479 -20.55 9.75 -32.92
C PRO A 479 -20.35 10.85 -33.98
N GLY A 480 -19.91 10.43 -35.17
CA GLY A 480 -20.28 11.04 -36.45
C GLY A 480 -19.12 11.49 -37.34
N SER A 481 -18.76 10.71 -38.36
CA SER A 481 -19.17 11.02 -39.75
C SER A 481 -18.55 10.06 -40.79
N LEU A 482 -19.45 9.68 -41.71
CA LEU A 482 -19.36 9.18 -43.09
C LEU A 482 -18.10 8.49 -43.66
N SER A 483 -18.45 7.47 -44.45
CA SER A 483 -17.67 6.49 -45.20
C SER A 483 -17.12 6.94 -46.57
N VAL A 484 -16.05 6.24 -47.01
CA VAL A 484 -15.58 5.93 -48.40
C VAL A 484 -14.64 6.98 -49.08
N PRO A 485 -13.72 6.61 -50.01
CA PRO A 485 -12.68 5.57 -50.07
C PRO A 485 -11.25 6.14 -50.33
N HIS A 486 -10.27 5.25 -50.46
CA HIS A 486 -8.89 5.47 -50.92
C HIS A 486 -8.73 6.27 -52.23
N SER A 487 -7.56 6.92 -52.35
CA SER A 487 -6.85 7.42 -53.55
C SER A 487 -6.86 8.94 -53.79
N GLY A 488 -5.67 9.55 -53.75
CA GLY A 488 -5.30 10.60 -54.70
C GLY A 488 -4.92 11.97 -54.12
N VAL A 489 -3.64 12.31 -54.28
CA VAL A 489 -3.09 13.61 -54.69
C VAL A 489 -3.35 14.84 -53.81
N MET A 490 -2.22 15.32 -53.26
CA MET A 490 -1.88 16.64 -52.73
C MET A 490 -2.72 17.82 -53.28
N THR A 491 -3.28 18.66 -52.40
CA THR A 491 -3.09 20.12 -52.46
C THR A 491 -3.50 20.83 -51.16
N GLU A 492 -2.78 21.91 -50.91
CA GLU A 492 -2.70 22.80 -49.75
C GLU A 492 -4.03 23.32 -49.17
N TYR A 493 -4.09 23.39 -47.84
CA TYR A 493 -4.54 24.63 -47.19
C TYR A 493 -3.80 24.86 -45.88
N ASN A 494 -3.28 26.07 -45.75
CA ASN A 494 -2.29 26.51 -44.79
C ASN A 494 -2.96 27.34 -43.68
N GLN A 495 -2.25 27.51 -42.54
CA GLN A 495 -2.45 28.48 -41.45
C GLN A 495 -3.44 28.08 -40.32
N THR A 496 -3.11 28.07 -39.02
CA THR A 496 -1.96 28.57 -38.23
C THR A 496 -1.91 27.85 -36.86
N CYS A 497 -0.75 27.30 -36.46
CA CYS A 497 -0.22 27.38 -35.09
C CYS A 497 1.23 26.84 -35.06
N SER A 498 2.05 27.42 -34.19
CA SER A 498 3.50 27.58 -34.29
C SER A 498 4.37 26.36 -33.95
N VAL A 499 5.39 26.14 -34.80
CA VAL A 499 6.77 25.63 -34.58
C VAL A 499 6.97 24.54 -33.52
N ALA A 500 7.12 23.28 -33.95
CA ALA A 500 7.84 22.22 -33.23
C ALA A 500 8.46 21.21 -34.21
N ASP A 501 9.68 20.78 -33.89
CA ASP A 501 10.67 20.05 -34.71
C ASP A 501 10.20 18.76 -35.43
N PRO A 502 10.78 18.44 -36.62
CA PRO A 502 10.52 17.19 -37.35
C PRO A 502 11.15 15.93 -36.72
N VAL A 503 11.84 16.05 -35.58
CA VAL A 503 12.58 14.95 -34.91
C VAL A 503 11.70 14.09 -33.98
N ARG A 504 10.52 14.58 -33.59
CA ARG A 504 9.63 13.90 -32.62
C ARG A 504 9.02 12.57 -33.07
N PRO A 505 8.57 12.39 -34.33
CA PRO A 505 7.96 11.12 -34.74
C PRO A 505 8.99 10.00 -34.83
N ALA A 506 10.20 10.27 -35.31
CA ALA A 506 11.27 9.27 -35.45
C ALA A 506 11.74 8.71 -34.10
N ARG A 507 11.83 9.56 -33.06
CA ARG A 507 12.20 9.11 -31.69
C ARG A 507 11.13 8.23 -31.04
N GLN A 508 9.85 8.49 -31.28
CA GLN A 508 8.77 7.67 -30.70
C GLN A 508 8.72 6.28 -31.35
N VAL A 509 8.93 6.19 -32.65
CA VAL A 509 9.03 4.90 -33.37
C VAL A 509 10.25 4.11 -32.88
N ALA A 510 11.41 4.75 -32.77
CA ALA A 510 12.62 4.12 -32.23
C ALA A 510 12.43 3.61 -30.79
N GLN A 511 11.71 4.35 -29.96
CA GLN A 511 11.46 3.99 -28.56
C GLN A 511 10.52 2.78 -28.44
N LEU A 512 9.55 2.64 -29.35
CA LEU A 512 8.66 1.47 -29.40
C LEU A 512 9.39 0.22 -29.90
N GLU A 513 10.24 0.35 -30.93
CA GLU A 513 11.06 -0.77 -31.43
C GLU A 513 12.08 -1.25 -30.38
N ILE A 514 12.70 -0.33 -29.62
CA ILE A 514 13.58 -0.68 -28.50
C ILE A 514 12.81 -1.44 -27.40
N GLN A 515 11.58 -1.02 -27.07
CA GLN A 515 10.75 -1.74 -26.10
C GLN A 515 10.39 -3.15 -26.58
N HIS A 516 10.16 -3.32 -27.89
CA HIS A 516 9.89 -4.62 -28.49
C HIS A 516 11.11 -5.55 -28.43
N ILE A 517 12.31 -5.03 -28.74
CA ILE A 517 13.58 -5.76 -28.60
C ILE A 517 13.83 -6.18 -27.14
N LEU A 518 13.59 -5.28 -26.18
CA LEU A 518 13.73 -5.57 -24.75
C LEU A 518 12.76 -6.64 -24.26
N LEU A 519 11.54 -6.67 -24.79
CA LEU A 519 10.55 -7.70 -24.48
C LEU A 519 10.97 -9.07 -25.04
N LEU A 520 11.46 -9.10 -26.29
CA LEU A 520 12.02 -10.32 -26.89
C LEU A 520 13.23 -10.83 -26.08
N TRP A 521 14.12 -9.92 -25.65
CA TRP A 521 15.25 -10.26 -24.78
C TRP A 521 14.82 -10.84 -23.43
N LYS A 522 13.81 -10.24 -22.78
CA LYS A 522 13.28 -10.74 -21.51
C LYS A 522 12.72 -12.15 -21.67
N THR A 523 11.91 -12.35 -22.70
CA THR A 523 11.23 -13.63 -22.98
C THR A 523 12.24 -14.75 -23.30
N ALA A 524 13.26 -14.46 -24.13
CA ALA A 524 14.34 -15.40 -24.43
C ALA A 524 15.17 -15.76 -23.18
N SER A 525 15.46 -14.77 -22.32
CA SER A 525 16.24 -14.99 -21.08
C SER A 525 15.49 -15.80 -20.03
N GLU A 526 14.17 -15.66 -19.95
CA GLU A 526 13.30 -16.42 -19.05
C GLU A 526 13.15 -17.87 -19.54
N ARG A 527 13.01 -18.08 -20.85
CA ARG A 527 12.96 -19.42 -21.46
C ARG A 527 14.27 -20.19 -21.29
N LEU A 528 15.42 -19.51 -21.44
CA LEU A 528 16.74 -20.11 -21.21
C LEU A 528 16.99 -20.39 -19.72
N ALA A 529 16.42 -19.60 -18.81
CA ALA A 529 16.47 -19.87 -17.37
C ALA A 529 15.61 -21.09 -16.95
N LEU A 530 14.54 -21.39 -17.69
CA LEU A 530 13.67 -22.55 -17.46
C LEU A 530 14.25 -23.86 -18.03
N SER A 531 15.11 -23.79 -19.05
CA SER A 531 15.68 -24.97 -19.71
C SER A 531 16.98 -25.49 -19.08
N LEU A 532 17.58 -24.77 -18.13
CA LEU A 532 18.82 -25.17 -17.46
C LEU A 532 18.57 -25.89 -16.12
N PRO A 533 19.20 -27.06 -15.84
CA PRO A 533 19.09 -27.74 -14.56
C PRO A 533 19.83 -27.00 -13.43
N ALA A 534 19.27 -27.03 -12.22
CA ALA A 534 19.67 -26.21 -11.06
C ALA A 534 20.92 -26.70 -10.30
N THR A 535 22.02 -27.06 -10.96
CA THR A 535 23.26 -27.52 -10.30
C THR A 535 24.48 -26.64 -10.60
N ASN A 536 25.20 -26.26 -9.54
CA ASN A 536 26.34 -25.34 -9.51
C ASN A 536 27.67 -25.94 -10.04
N ASN A 537 27.66 -26.85 -11.03
CA ASN A 537 28.89 -27.45 -11.55
C ASN A 537 29.29 -26.87 -12.92
N ILE A 538 30.54 -26.43 -12.99
CA ILE A 538 31.18 -25.71 -14.12
C ILE A 538 31.44 -26.60 -15.35
N GLU A 539 31.23 -27.92 -15.26
CA GLU A 539 31.60 -28.88 -16.32
C GLU A 539 30.53 -29.15 -17.39
N LEU A 540 29.34 -28.54 -17.32
CA LEU A 540 28.28 -28.65 -18.33
C LEU A 540 28.33 -27.56 -19.43
N CYS A 541 29.50 -26.94 -19.64
CA CYS A 541 29.63 -25.72 -20.45
C CYS A 541 29.44 -25.91 -21.97
N HIS A 542 29.46 -27.14 -22.49
CA HIS A 542 29.27 -27.39 -23.94
C HIS A 542 27.80 -27.55 -24.33
N ASP A 543 27.03 -28.38 -23.62
CA ASP A 543 25.60 -28.59 -23.92
C ASP A 543 24.76 -27.33 -23.61
N SER A 544 25.16 -26.56 -22.60
CA SER A 544 24.54 -25.26 -22.29
C SER A 544 24.89 -24.18 -23.32
N PHE A 545 26.02 -24.31 -24.02
CA PHE A 545 26.42 -23.42 -25.10
C PHE A 545 25.63 -23.71 -26.38
N ASP A 546 25.47 -24.99 -26.73
CA ASP A 546 24.69 -25.39 -27.91
C ASP A 546 23.20 -25.06 -27.74
N LEU A 547 22.64 -25.25 -26.54
CA LEU A 547 21.26 -24.86 -26.20
C LEU A 547 21.07 -23.33 -26.22
N ALA A 548 22.05 -22.57 -25.72
CA ALA A 548 22.02 -21.12 -25.78
C ALA A 548 22.11 -20.59 -27.22
N LYS A 549 22.88 -21.28 -28.06
CA LYS A 549 23.01 -20.98 -29.49
C LYS A 549 21.74 -21.32 -30.26
N GLU A 550 21.08 -22.44 -29.95
CA GLU A 550 19.79 -22.82 -30.54
C GLU A 550 18.68 -21.81 -30.20
N VAL A 551 18.58 -21.40 -28.94
CA VAL A 551 17.64 -20.34 -28.51
C VAL A 551 17.99 -19.01 -29.19
N PHE A 552 19.27 -18.68 -29.33
CA PHE A 552 19.68 -17.45 -30.04
C PHE A 552 19.28 -17.51 -31.53
N ASP A 553 19.53 -18.62 -32.21
CA ASP A 553 19.19 -18.81 -33.62
C ASP A 553 17.66 -18.78 -33.85
N GLU A 554 16.84 -19.24 -32.90
CA GLU A 554 15.36 -19.16 -32.96
C GLU A 554 14.86 -17.70 -32.95
N TYR A 555 15.48 -16.82 -32.16
CA TYR A 555 15.12 -15.40 -32.09
C TYR A 555 15.94 -14.51 -33.03
N ARG A 556 16.91 -15.07 -33.75
CA ARG A 556 17.83 -14.35 -34.62
C ARG A 556 17.11 -13.58 -35.71
N GLU A 557 16.18 -14.18 -36.44
CA GLU A 557 15.49 -13.47 -37.54
C GLU A 557 14.61 -12.33 -37.03
N ALA A 558 13.94 -12.50 -35.89
CA ALA A 558 13.14 -11.44 -35.27
C ALA A 558 14.01 -10.28 -34.76
N LEU A 559 15.19 -10.60 -34.21
CA LEU A 559 16.18 -9.60 -33.82
C LEU A 559 16.77 -8.89 -35.04
N MET A 560 17.11 -9.61 -36.12
CA MET A 560 17.64 -9.04 -37.35
C MET A 560 16.64 -8.07 -38.00
N GLY A 561 15.36 -8.43 -38.09
CA GLY A 561 14.32 -7.54 -38.62
C GLY A 561 14.11 -6.27 -37.79
N ALA A 562 14.27 -6.35 -36.46
CA ALA A 562 14.20 -5.19 -35.57
C ALA A 562 15.49 -4.35 -35.57
N PHE A 563 16.65 -4.94 -35.90
CA PHE A 563 17.91 -4.21 -36.06
C PHE A 563 17.96 -3.46 -37.40
N ASP A 564 17.52 -4.08 -38.49
CA ASP A 564 17.46 -3.44 -39.81
C ASP A 564 16.50 -2.23 -39.79
N SER A 565 15.36 -2.34 -39.08
CA SER A 565 14.41 -1.22 -38.94
C SER A 565 14.94 -0.01 -38.16
N ILE A 566 15.94 -0.21 -37.29
CA ILE A 566 16.61 0.85 -36.53
C ILE A 566 17.74 1.49 -37.33
N SER A 567 18.37 0.74 -38.24
CA SER A 567 19.51 1.22 -39.04
C SER A 567 19.17 2.33 -40.04
N ASP A 568 17.90 2.42 -40.46
CA ASP A 568 17.39 3.44 -41.39
C ASP A 568 17.06 4.79 -40.71
N LEU A 569 17.22 4.90 -39.39
CA LEU A 569 16.90 6.12 -38.64
C LEU A 569 18.07 7.13 -38.63
N PRO A 570 17.82 8.44 -38.84
CA PRO A 570 18.82 9.47 -38.61
C PRO A 570 19.13 9.60 -37.10
N ASP A 571 20.41 9.72 -36.73
CA ASP A 571 20.95 9.74 -35.34
C ASP A 571 20.95 8.40 -34.57
N VAL A 572 21.36 7.31 -35.24
CA VAL A 572 21.59 5.98 -34.64
C VAL A 572 22.41 6.05 -33.34
N GLU A 573 23.49 6.83 -33.31
CA GLU A 573 24.41 6.92 -32.16
C GLU A 573 23.73 7.47 -30.88
N ALA A 574 22.85 8.46 -31.02
CA ALA A 574 22.15 9.08 -29.89
C ALA A 574 21.10 8.13 -29.30
N VAL A 575 20.39 7.40 -30.16
CA VAL A 575 19.36 6.42 -29.77
C VAL A 575 19.98 5.27 -28.99
N TRP A 576 21.09 4.72 -29.47
CA TRP A 576 21.83 3.64 -28.79
C TRP A 576 22.42 4.08 -27.45
N LYS A 577 23.01 5.27 -27.36
CA LYS A 577 23.53 5.81 -26.10
C LYS A 577 22.45 5.93 -25.03
N THR A 578 21.25 6.42 -25.37
CA THR A 578 20.13 6.49 -24.41
C THR A 578 19.58 5.12 -23.99
N GLY A 579 19.52 4.15 -24.92
CA GLY A 579 19.06 2.80 -24.62
C GLY A 579 20.00 2.03 -23.69
N LEU A 580 21.31 2.10 -23.94
CA LEU A 580 22.34 1.49 -23.09
C LEU A 580 22.46 2.16 -21.70
N LEU A 581 22.30 3.48 -21.62
CA LEU A 581 22.36 4.23 -20.34
C LEU A 581 21.18 3.95 -19.41
N GLN A 582 19.99 3.63 -19.94
CA GLN A 582 18.83 3.29 -19.12
C GLN A 582 18.95 1.93 -18.40
N TYR A 583 19.96 1.11 -18.73
CA TYR A 583 20.09 -0.24 -18.19
C TYR A 583 21.50 -0.60 -17.67
N GLN A 584 22.09 0.26 -16.83
CA GLN A 584 23.13 -0.21 -15.91
C GLN A 584 22.50 -0.94 -14.71
N TRP A 585 22.32 -2.27 -14.81
CA TRP A 585 21.90 -3.08 -13.66
C TRP A 585 23.07 -3.67 -12.88
N ARG A 586 22.97 -3.57 -11.54
CA ARG A 586 23.94 -4.07 -10.55
C ARG A 586 24.08 -5.59 -10.63
N SER A 587 25.27 -6.04 -11.02
CA SER A 587 25.68 -7.44 -10.97
C SER A 587 25.89 -7.93 -9.54
N LYS A 588 25.08 -8.89 -9.09
CA LYS A 588 25.43 -9.81 -8.00
C LYS A 588 24.91 -11.22 -8.32
N SER A 589 25.76 -12.02 -8.99
CA SER A 589 25.93 -13.49 -8.90
C SER A 589 26.31 -14.10 -10.25
N GLY A 590 27.30 -14.99 -10.26
CA GLY A 590 27.83 -15.67 -11.46
C GLY A 590 26.91 -16.79 -11.97
N ASN A 591 26.24 -16.56 -13.10
CA ASN A 591 25.31 -17.49 -13.75
C ASN A 591 25.47 -17.43 -15.29
N PRO A 592 25.06 -18.47 -16.06
CA PRO A 592 25.17 -18.57 -17.52
C PRO A 592 24.50 -17.45 -18.32
N ARG A 593 23.69 -16.61 -17.65
CA ARG A 593 23.22 -15.30 -18.16
C ARG A 593 24.35 -14.37 -18.60
N ARG A 594 25.56 -14.50 -18.02
CA ARG A 594 26.74 -13.73 -18.45
C ARG A 594 27.26 -14.15 -19.83
N LEU A 595 27.18 -15.43 -20.17
CA LEU A 595 27.70 -15.95 -21.44
C LEU A 595 26.81 -15.53 -22.60
N PHE A 596 25.49 -15.63 -22.41
CA PHE A 596 24.50 -15.16 -23.38
C PHE A 596 24.60 -13.64 -23.61
N HIS A 597 24.83 -12.87 -22.54
CA HIS A 597 25.04 -11.42 -22.64
C HIS A 597 26.35 -11.05 -23.36
N ALA A 598 27.42 -11.81 -23.14
CA ALA A 598 28.70 -11.59 -23.81
C ALA A 598 28.60 -11.86 -25.32
N ILE A 599 27.94 -12.95 -25.73
CA ILE A 599 27.74 -13.30 -27.15
C ILE A 599 26.95 -12.20 -27.87
N ILE A 600 25.92 -11.66 -27.23
CA ILE A 600 25.09 -10.58 -27.80
C ILE A 600 25.88 -9.26 -27.87
N LEU A 601 26.66 -8.92 -26.84
CA LEU A 601 27.48 -7.72 -26.85
C LEU A 601 28.58 -7.76 -27.92
N ASP A 602 29.22 -8.92 -28.12
CA ASP A 602 30.21 -9.09 -29.20
C ASP A 602 29.56 -8.93 -30.58
N TYR A 603 28.37 -9.51 -30.79
CA TYR A 603 27.65 -9.38 -32.06
C TYR A 603 27.19 -7.94 -32.35
N VAL A 604 26.70 -7.24 -31.31
CA VAL A 604 26.32 -5.82 -31.42
C VAL A 604 27.54 -4.95 -31.70
N LYS A 605 28.69 -5.25 -31.09
CA LYS A 605 29.94 -4.56 -31.34
C LYS A 605 30.42 -4.74 -32.78
N GLU A 606 30.45 -5.97 -33.28
CA GLU A 606 30.83 -6.30 -34.66
C GLU A 606 29.96 -5.54 -35.69
N ARG A 607 28.65 -5.45 -35.45
CA ARG A 607 27.72 -4.71 -36.32
C ARG A 607 27.86 -3.19 -36.26
N LEU A 608 28.16 -2.64 -35.08
CA LEU A 608 28.42 -1.20 -34.94
C LEU A 608 29.74 -0.81 -35.61
N GLU A 609 30.75 -1.67 -35.54
CA GLU A 609 32.02 -1.50 -36.24
C GLU A 609 31.85 -1.59 -37.77
N GLU A 610 31.00 -2.50 -38.29
CA GLU A 610 30.62 -2.56 -39.72
C GLU A 610 29.97 -1.26 -40.23
N GLN A 611 29.27 -0.53 -39.35
CA GLN A 611 28.66 0.77 -39.67
C GLN A 611 29.57 1.98 -39.39
N GLY A 612 30.84 1.74 -39.07
CA GLY A 612 31.83 2.80 -38.84
C GLY A 612 31.71 3.51 -37.48
N VAL A 613 30.92 2.96 -36.55
CA VAL A 613 30.77 3.46 -35.18
C VAL A 613 31.84 2.81 -34.31
N VAL A 614 32.76 3.62 -33.78
CA VAL A 614 33.80 3.15 -32.87
C VAL A 614 33.20 2.94 -31.48
N VAL A 615 33.14 1.69 -31.03
CA VAL A 615 32.61 1.30 -29.72
C VAL A 615 33.78 0.93 -28.80
N ASP A 616 34.04 1.77 -27.78
CA ASP A 616 35.03 1.48 -26.73
C ASP A 616 34.56 0.33 -25.82
#